data_AF-A0A3D1V9T4-F1
#
_entry.id   AF-A0A3D1V9T4-F1
#
_cell.length_a   1.000
_cell.length_b   1.000
_cell.length_c   1.000
_cell.angle_alpha   90.00
_cell.angle_beta   90.00
_cell.angle_gamma   90.00
#
_symmetry.space_group_name_H-M   'P 1'
#
loop_
_entity.id
_entity.type
_entity.pdbx_description
1 polymer ?
#
loop_
_entity_poly.entity_id
_entity_poly.type
_entity_poly.pdbx_seq_one_letter_code
_entity_poly.pdbx_strand_id
1 'polypeptide(L)' 'MKRSPGPTTYRGHRLQITIQVDPDQVAAVDRLAAFRRTSRTALVREALDLYLASGNSRIDTSDIDAERVA' A
#
# COMPACT_ATOMS: atom_id res chain seq x y z
N MET A 1 35.52 14.92 -24.64
CA MET A 1 34.98 15.06 -23.27
C MET A 1 33.86 14.05 -23.07
N LYS A 2 34.08 12.99 -22.27
CA LYS A 2 33.05 11.97 -22.00
C LYS A 2 32.17 12.50 -20.85
N ARG A 3 30.86 12.67 -21.10
CA ARG A 3 29.90 13.09 -20.06
C ARG A 3 29.66 11.91 -19.13
N SER A 4 30.00 12.07 -17.85
CA SER A 4 29.66 11.11 -16.80
C SER A 4 28.14 10.97 -16.71
N PRO A 5 27.58 9.75 -16.61
CA PRO A 5 26.16 9.58 -16.36
C PRO A 5 25.83 10.19 -15.00
N GLY A 6 24.82 11.07 -14.97
CA GLY A 6 24.33 11.69 -13.74
C GLY A 6 23.80 10.65 -12.74
N PRO A 7 23.59 11.04 -11.48
CA PRO A 7 23.11 10.13 -10.44
C PRO A 7 21.82 9.46 -10.89
N THR A 8 21.84 8.13 -10.98
CA THR A 8 20.68 7.32 -11.34
C THR A 8 19.68 7.45 -10.19
N THR A 9 18.66 8.29 -10.35
CA THR A 9 17.56 8.37 -9.39
C THR A 9 16.92 6.99 -9.35
N TYR A 10 17.17 6.23 -8.29
CA TYR A 10 16.58 4.90 -8.09
C TYR A 10 15.08 5.11 -7.87
N ARG A 11 14.32 5.10 -8.97
CA ARG A 11 12.86 5.19 -8.95
C ARG A 11 12.39 3.84 -8.45
N GLY A 12 12.25 3.70 -7.12
CA GLY A 12 11.87 2.45 -6.47
C GLY A 12 10.70 1.79 -7.20
N HIS A 13 10.82 0.48 -7.44
CA HIS A 13 9.77 -0.30 -8.10
C HIS A 13 8.48 -0.18 -7.29
N ARG A 14 7.49 0.53 -7.84
CA ARG A 14 6.18 0.68 -7.21
C ARG A 14 5.45 -0.65 -7.34
N LEU A 15 5.40 -1.42 -6.25
CA LEU A 15 4.58 -2.64 -6.19
C LEU A 15 3.11 -2.27 -6.37
N GLN A 16 2.45 -2.95 -7.31
CA GLN A 16 1.02 -2.84 -7.53
C GLN A 16 0.35 -4.03 -6.84
N ILE A 17 -0.60 -3.74 -5.96
CA ILE A 17 -1.31 -4.73 -5.16
C ILE A 17 -2.80 -4.53 -5.41
N THR A 18 -3.51 -5.64 -5.60
CA THR A 18 -4.98 -5.67 -5.64
C THR A 18 -5.45 -6.30 -4.33
N ILE A 19 -6.42 -5.66 -3.68
CA ILE A 19 -7.04 -6.16 -2.44
C ILE A 19 -8.55 -6.24 -2.63
N GLN A 20 -9.17 -7.19 -1.95
CA GLN A 20 -10.62 -7.29 -1.85
C GLN A 20 -11.06 -6.65 -0.53
N VAL A 21 -12.04 -5.76 -0.61
CA VAL A 21 -12.56 -5.00 0.52
C VAL A 21 -14.07 -4.93 0.36
N ASP A 22 -14.79 -4.93 1.48
CA ASP A 22 -16.24 -4.82 1.48
C ASP A 22 -16.70 -3.52 0.74
N PRO A 23 -17.74 -3.58 -0.11
CA PRO A 23 -18.22 -2.43 -0.87
C PRO A 23 -18.58 -1.20 -0.01
N ASP A 24 -19.16 -1.41 1.17
CA ASP A 24 -19.56 -0.32 2.07
C ASP A 24 -18.33 0.38 2.66
N GLN A 25 -17.27 -0.39 2.94
CA GLN A 25 -15.99 0.15 3.37
C GLN A 25 -15.33 0.96 2.25
N VAL A 26 -15.38 0.49 1.00
CA VAL A 26 -14.89 1.26 -0.16
C VAL A 26 -15.63 2.59 -0.29
N ALA A 27 -16.96 2.58 -0.15
CA ALA A 27 -17.77 3.80 -0.19
C ALA A 27 -17.43 4.77 0.95
N ALA A 28 -17.12 4.27 2.15
CA ALA A 28 -16.64 5.09 3.25
C ALA A 28 -15.28 5.75 2.94
N VAL A 29 -14.34 4.99 2.39
CA VAL A 29 -13.02 5.51 1.96
C VAL A 29 -13.19 6.57 0.87
N ASP A 30 -14.10 6.38 -0.08
CA ASP A 30 -14.35 7.36 -1.15
C ASP A 30 -14.89 8.68 -0.64
N ARG A 31 -15.86 8.63 0.28
CA ARG A 31 -16.40 9.84 0.91
C ARG A 31 -15.30 10.60 1.66
N LEU A 32 -14.44 9.87 2.37
CA LEU A 32 -13.32 10.48 3.11
C LEU A 32 -12.27 11.07 2.16
N ALA A 33 -11.94 10.38 1.07
CA ALA A 33 -11.01 10.85 0.05
C ALA A 33 -11.52 12.13 -0.62
N ALA A 34 -12.81 12.17 -0.96
CA ALA A 34 -13.47 13.35 -1.52
C ALA A 34 -13.43 14.53 -0.53
N PHE A 35 -13.77 14.29 0.74
CA PHE A 35 -13.72 15.31 1.79
C PHE A 35 -12.31 15.89 1.98
N ARG A 36 -11.28 15.03 1.99
CA ARG A 36 -9.87 15.43 2.13
C ARG A 36 -9.23 15.93 0.83
N ARG A 37 -9.97 15.96 -0.29
CA ARG A 37 -9.48 16.30 -1.64
C ARG A 37 -8.22 15.52 -2.04
N THR A 38 -8.21 14.23 -1.72
CA THR A 38 -7.10 13.31 -2.02
C THR A 38 -7.59 12.12 -2.84
N SER A 39 -6.66 11.35 -3.40
CA SER A 39 -7.02 10.10 -4.10
C SER A 39 -7.29 8.97 -3.11
N ARG A 40 -8.18 8.04 -3.49
CA ARG A 40 -8.40 6.78 -2.75
C ARG A 40 -7.08 6.08 -2.44
N THR A 41 -6.18 5.97 -3.41
CA THR A 41 -4.87 5.33 -3.25
C THR A 41 -3.98 6.04 -2.24
N ALA A 42 -3.97 7.37 -2.22
CA ALA A 42 -3.18 8.13 -1.26
C ALA A 42 -3.70 7.92 0.16
N LEU A 43 -5.03 7.93 0.34
CA LEU A 43 -5.67 7.69 1.62
C LEU A 43 -5.42 6.27 2.15
N VAL A 44 -5.50 5.26 1.29
CA VAL A 44 -5.20 3.86 1.65
C VAL A 44 -3.74 3.71 2.08
N ARG A 45 -2.80 4.39 1.39
CA ARG A 45 -1.38 4.39 1.78
C ARG A 45 -1.15 5.03 3.14
N GLU A 46 -1.73 6.20 3.37
CA GLU A 46 -1.67 6.88 4.66
C GLU A 46 -2.20 5.99 5.78
N ALA A 47 -3.34 5.32 5.57
CA ALA A 47 -3.92 4.41 6.55
C ALA A 47 -3.00 3.21 6.84
N LEU A 48 -2.37 2.63 5.81
CA LEU A 48 -1.39 1.55 5.96
C LEU A 48 -0.15 2.01 6.72
N ASP A 49 0.38 3.19 6.40
CA ASP A 49 1.55 3.77 7.07
C ASP A 49 1.25 3.97 8.57
N LEU A 50 0.07 4.50 8.91
CA LEU A 50 -0.38 4.66 10.29
C LEU A 50 -0.56 3.32 11.02
N TYR A 51 -1.16 2.34 10.35
CA TYR A 51 -1.35 1.00 10.91
C TYR A 51 -0.01 0.33 11.21
N LEU A 52 0.94 0.37 10.27
CA LEU A 52 2.28 -0.19 10.44
C LEU A 52 3.09 0.56 11.51
N ALA A 53 3.00 1.89 11.55
CA ALA A 53 3.68 2.71 12.55
C ALA A 53 3.14 2.45 13.98
N SER A 54 1.87 2.06 14.11
CA SER A 54 1.25 1.76 15.41
C SER A 54 1.76 0.47 16.08
N GLY A 55 2.64 -0.30 15.41
CA GLY A 55 3.20 -1.55 15.97
C GLY A 55 2.20 -2.69 16.09
N ASN A 56 0.97 -2.51 15.56
CA ASN A 56 -0.08 -3.54 15.54
C ASN A 56 0.17 -4.65 14.51
N SER A 57 1.39 -4.74 13.96
CA SER A 57 1.82 -5.76 13.00
C SER A 57 2.06 -7.12 13.65
N ARG A 58 1.08 -7.65 14.39
CA ARG A 58 0.92 -9.11 14.52
C ARG A 58 0.32 -9.59 13.20
N ILE A 59 1.18 -9.74 12.20
CA ILE A 59 0.84 -10.43 10.96
C ILE A 59 0.80 -11.90 11.34
N ASP A 60 -0.39 -12.44 11.56
CA ASP A 60 -0.57 -13.87 11.69
C ASP A 60 -0.40 -14.50 10.31
N THR A 61 0.78 -15.07 10.05
CA THR A 61 1.13 -15.72 8.79
C THR A 61 0.79 -17.21 8.80
N SER A 62 0.09 -17.71 9.82
CA SER A 62 -0.16 -19.15 10.00
C SER A 62 -0.89 -19.82 8.83
N ASP A 63 -1.63 -19.05 8.03
CA ASP A 63 -2.34 -19.57 6.85
C ASP A 63 -1.54 -19.51 5.54
N ILE A 64 -0.43 -18.76 5.46
CA ILE A 64 0.32 -18.58 4.19
C ILE A 64 1.20 -19.79 3.85
N ASP A 65 1.63 -20.56 4.85
CA ASP A 65 2.48 -21.74 4.65
C ASP A 65 1.69 -23.02 4.33
N ALA A 66 0.36 -23.02 4.54
CA ALA A 66 -0.48 -24.22 4.38
C ALA A 66 -0.72 -24.62 2.91
N GLU A 67 -0.62 -23.68 1.96
CA GLU A 67 -0.97 -23.92 0.55
C GLU A 67 0.23 -24.34 -0.32
N ARG A 68 1.45 -24.35 0.22
CA ARG A 68 2.67 -24.75 -0.52
C ARG A 68 3.08 -26.22 -0.38
N VAL A 69 2.31 -27.02 0.38
CA VAL A 69 2.66 -28.42 0.72
C VAL A 69 1.58 -29.44 0.31
N ALA A 70 0.53 -29.03 -0.42
CA ALA A 70 -0.52 -29.95 -0.90
C ALA A 70 -0.47 -30.15 -2.43
#